data_AF-A0A6J4Q419-F1
#
_entry.id   AF-A0A6J4Q419-F1
#
_cell.length_a   1.000
_cell.length_b   1.000
_cell.length_c   1.000
_cell.angle_alpha   90.00
_cell.angle_beta   90.00
_cell.angle_gamma   90.00
#
_symmetry.space_group_name_H-M   'P 1'
#
loop_
_entity.id
_entity.type
_entity.pdbx_description
1 polymer ?
#
loop_
_entity_poly.entity_id
_entity_poly.type
_entity_poly.pdbx_seq_one_letter_code
_entity_poly.pdbx_strand_id
1 'polypeptide(L)'
;MTSTMTRTVARLLLLPTLVTALAILVKGYTQPGDGFSAGVVASLGVLLQLMVFGREEAEKIPGVRRAGTLAFVGLLAALGLAALPLLMGDPVLTHYPPVGAKVLHLGTLEFITAVLFDCAVFLLVFGFVVGTVGAISRTVEDADERGAP
;
A
#
# COMPACT_ATOMS: atom_id res chain seq x y z
N MET A 1 -17.02 18.10 14.99
CA MET A 1 -15.90 18.73 15.74
C MET A 1 -14.92 17.67 16.18
N THR A 2 -13.80 17.48 15.47
CA THR A 2 -12.72 16.59 15.93
C THR A 2 -11.95 17.30 17.04
N SER A 3 -11.81 16.69 18.22
CA SER A 3 -11.06 17.26 19.33
C SER A 3 -9.59 17.51 18.92
N THR A 4 -8.97 18.56 19.47
CA THR A 4 -7.54 18.87 19.28
C THR A 4 -6.64 17.69 19.66
N MET A 5 -7.07 16.89 20.63
CA MET A 5 -6.40 15.64 21.01
C MET A 5 -6.42 14.62 19.88
N THR A 6 -7.59 14.34 19.28
CA THR A 6 -7.74 13.40 18.15
C THR A 6 -6.88 13.82 16.96
N ARG A 7 -6.86 15.12 16.65
CA ARG A 7 -6.04 15.67 15.57
C ARG A 7 -4.55 15.44 15.79
N THR A 8 -4.09 15.63 17.02
CA THR A 8 -2.68 15.45 17.41
C THR A 8 -2.29 13.96 17.34
N VAL A 9 -3.12 13.09 17.92
CA VAL A 9 -2.89 11.64 17.92
C VAL A 9 -2.88 11.08 16.50
N ALA A 10 -3.84 11.47 15.65
CA ALA A 10 -3.87 11.03 14.27
C ALA A 10 -2.58 11.41 13.54
N ARG A 11 -2.14 12.67 13.62
CA ARG A 11 -0.90 13.11 12.97
C ARG A 11 0.33 12.34 13.47
N LEU A 12 0.39 12.06 14.78
CA LEU A 12 1.49 11.31 15.38
C LEU A 12 1.51 9.85 14.92
N LEU A 13 0.34 9.20 14.80
CA LEU A 13 0.23 7.79 14.45
C LEU A 13 0.57 7.49 12.99
N LEU A 14 0.48 8.47 12.08
CA LEU A 14 0.77 8.24 10.67
C LEU A 14 2.16 7.62 10.45
N LEU A 15 3.19 8.22 11.04
CA LEU A 15 4.56 7.77 10.81
C LEU A 15 4.86 6.38 11.41
N PRO A 16 4.53 6.09 12.70
CA PRO A 16 4.65 4.75 13.26
C PRO A 16 3.88 3.68 12.49
N THR A 17 2.67 3.99 12.01
CA THR A 17 1.88 3.03 11.22
C THR A 17 2.56 2.72 9.87
N LEU A 18 3.09 3.73 9.18
CA LEU A 18 3.83 3.53 7.93
C LEU A 18 5.14 2.75 8.15
N VAL A 19 5.87 3.05 9.22
CA VAL A 19 7.08 2.30 9.60
C VAL A 19 6.74 0.85 9.93
N THR A 20 5.63 0.61 10.63
CA THR A 20 5.15 -0.74 10.95
C THR A 20 4.76 -1.50 9.69
N ALA A 21 4.04 -0.86 8.77
CA ALA A 21 3.70 -1.45 7.47
C ALA A 21 4.96 -1.83 6.68
N LEU A 22 5.96 -0.95 6.63
CA LEU A 22 7.23 -1.24 5.97
C LEU A 22 7.99 -2.37 6.67
N ALA A 23 7.96 -2.42 8.00
CA ALA A 23 8.56 -3.50 8.77
C ALA A 23 7.88 -4.85 8.48
N ILE A 24 6.55 -4.88 8.33
CA ILE A 24 5.80 -6.08 7.93
C ILE A 24 6.21 -6.51 6.51
N LEU A 25 6.30 -5.57 5.57
CA LEU A 25 6.71 -5.84 4.19
C LEU A 25 8.11 -6.45 4.12
N VAL A 26 9.07 -5.90 4.87
CA VAL A 26 10.46 -6.39 4.91
C VAL A 26 10.57 -7.70 5.67
N LYS A 27 9.83 -7.88 6.77
CA LYS A 27 9.84 -9.11 7.56
C LYS A 27 9.14 -10.29 6.89
N GLY A 28 8.23 -10.05 5.94
CA GLY A 28 7.51 -11.10 5.21
C GLY A 28 8.42 -12.14 4.56
N TYR A 29 9.70 -11.81 4.35
CA TYR A 29 10.70 -12.76 3.86
C TYR A 29 11.03 -13.91 4.84
N THR A 30 10.96 -13.69 6.16
CA THR A 30 11.42 -14.69 7.16
C THR A 30 10.41 -14.97 8.28
N GLN A 31 9.38 -14.15 8.40
CA GLN A 31 8.38 -14.20 9.47
C GLN A 31 6.98 -13.98 8.87
N PRO A 32 5.89 -14.28 9.61
CA PRO A 32 4.53 -14.04 9.15
C PRO A 32 4.34 -12.55 8.79
N GLY A 33 3.95 -12.29 7.53
CA GLY A 33 3.75 -10.97 6.95
C GLY A 33 3.86 -11.04 5.43
N ASP A 34 3.29 -10.07 4.71
CA ASP A 34 3.31 -10.01 3.25
C ASP A 34 2.96 -8.60 2.72
N GLY A 35 3.05 -8.44 1.40
CA GLY A 35 2.68 -7.20 0.71
C GLY A 35 1.25 -6.74 0.99
N PHE A 36 0.31 -7.70 1.11
CA PHE A 36 -1.10 -7.39 1.37
C PHE A 36 -1.30 -6.81 2.77
N SER A 37 -0.82 -7.51 3.81
CA SER A 37 -0.99 -7.09 5.21
C SER A 37 -0.33 -5.74 5.46
N ALA A 38 0.88 -5.54 4.91
CA ALA A 38 1.56 -4.25 4.95
C ALA A 38 0.73 -3.14 4.27
N GLY A 39 0.14 -3.41 3.10
CA GLY A 39 -0.69 -2.46 2.38
C GLY A 39 -1.93 -2.05 3.16
N VAL A 40 -2.60 -3.01 3.83
CA VAL A 40 -3.74 -2.74 4.70
C VAL A 40 -3.34 -1.85 5.88
N VAL A 41 -2.25 -2.18 6.58
CA VAL A 41 -1.78 -1.38 7.73
C VAL A 41 -1.43 0.05 7.31
N ALA A 42 -0.70 0.22 6.21
CA ALA A 42 -0.39 1.55 5.67
C ALA A 42 -1.66 2.34 5.32
N SER A 43 -2.64 1.67 4.70
CA SER A 43 -3.92 2.27 4.35
C SER A 43 -4.67 2.76 5.58
N LEU A 44 -4.73 1.96 6.65
CA LEU A 44 -5.40 2.35 7.90
C LEU A 44 -4.83 3.64 8.49
N GLY A 45 -3.50 3.78 8.51
CA GLY A 45 -2.85 5.01 9.00
C GLY A 45 -3.21 6.25 8.17
N VAL A 46 -3.35 6.07 6.85
CA VAL A 46 -3.74 7.15 5.92
C VAL A 46 -5.23 7.45 6.00
N LEU A 47 -6.09 6.44 6.11
CA LEU A 47 -7.53 6.60 6.29
C LEU A 47 -7.84 7.33 7.59
N LEU A 48 -7.06 7.11 8.66
CA LEU A 48 -7.18 7.90 9.88
C LEU A 48 -6.92 9.40 9.63
N GLN A 49 -5.96 9.75 8.76
CA GLN A 49 -5.77 11.15 8.36
C GLN A 49 -6.97 11.68 7.59
N LEU A 50 -7.48 10.89 6.64
CA LEU A 50 -8.64 11.24 5.82
C LEU A 50 -9.86 11.56 6.70
N MET A 51 -10.13 10.73 7.70
CA MET A 51 -11.26 10.90 8.62
C MET A 51 -11.11 12.10 9.56
N VAL A 52 -9.89 12.42 9.99
CA VAL A 52 -9.64 13.44 11.03
C VAL A 52 -9.41 14.83 10.46
N PHE A 53 -8.73 14.92 9.32
CA PHE A 53 -8.37 16.18 8.66
C PHE A 53 -9.24 16.49 7.44
N GLY A 54 -10.03 15.53 6.98
CA GLY A 54 -10.81 15.66 5.75
C GLY A 54 -9.97 15.42 4.49
N ARG A 55 -10.66 15.41 3.36
CA ARG A 55 -10.08 15.05 2.07
C ARG A 55 -9.00 16.03 1.59
N GLU A 56 -9.24 17.34 1.66
CA GLU A 56 -8.32 18.35 1.14
C GLU A 56 -6.92 18.27 1.79
N GLU A 57 -6.88 18.07 3.11
CA GLU A 57 -5.62 17.90 3.84
C GLU A 57 -4.96 16.55 3.53
N ALA A 58 -5.76 15.48 3.41
CA ALA A 58 -5.24 14.15 3.08
C ALA A 58 -4.63 14.08 1.66
N GLU A 59 -5.16 14.83 0.69
CA GLU A 59 -4.64 14.88 -0.68
C GLU A 59 -3.26 15.58 -0.81
N LYS A 60 -2.80 16.24 0.26
CA LYS A 60 -1.41 16.69 0.36
C LYS A 60 -0.44 15.51 0.44
N ILE A 61 -0.89 14.36 0.93
CA ILE A 61 -0.11 13.13 0.95
C ILE A 61 -0.04 12.57 -0.49
N PRO A 62 1.16 12.44 -1.10
CA PRO A 62 1.28 12.00 -2.50
C PRO A 62 0.63 10.64 -2.79
N GLY A 63 0.67 9.73 -1.81
CA GLY A 63 0.05 8.40 -1.92
C GLY A 63 -1.48 8.44 -2.00
N VAL A 64 -2.12 9.41 -1.34
CA VAL A 64 -3.57 9.62 -1.43
C VAL A 64 -3.93 10.22 -2.79
N ARG A 65 -3.22 11.29 -3.19
CA ARG A 65 -3.47 11.98 -4.46
C ARG A 65 -3.34 11.06 -5.68
N ARG A 66 -2.43 10.08 -5.62
CA ARG A 66 -2.16 9.15 -6.72
C ARG A 66 -2.64 7.72 -6.44
N ALA A 67 -3.59 7.54 -5.53
CA ALA A 67 -4.03 6.22 -5.10
C ALA A 67 -4.45 5.30 -6.26
N GLY A 68 -5.25 5.82 -7.22
CA GLY A 68 -5.63 5.06 -8.43
C GLY A 68 -4.44 4.67 -9.31
N THR A 69 -3.45 5.56 -9.46
CA THR A 69 -2.22 5.25 -10.22
C THR A 69 -1.37 4.20 -9.50
N LEU A 70 -1.25 4.29 -8.17
CA LEU A 70 -0.53 3.28 -7.37
C LEU A 70 -1.20 1.92 -7.48
N ALA A 71 -2.53 1.87 -7.44
CA ALA A 71 -3.29 0.64 -7.62
C ALA A 71 -3.00 0.01 -9.00
N PHE A 72 -3.08 0.81 -10.06
CA PHE A 72 -2.85 0.36 -11.42
C PHE A 72 -1.41 -0.13 -11.66
N VAL A 73 -0.42 0.65 -11.21
CA VAL A 73 1.00 0.27 -11.33
C VAL A 73 1.31 -0.98 -10.52
N GLY A 74 0.77 -1.09 -9.30
CA GLY A 74 0.91 -2.28 -8.47
C GLY A 74 0.32 -3.53 -9.13
N LEU A 75 -0.88 -3.40 -9.72
CA LEU A 75 -1.52 -4.49 -10.46
C LEU A 75 -0.69 -4.95 -11.66
N LEU A 76 -0.26 -4.00 -12.52
CA LEU A 76 0.55 -4.33 -13.69
C LEU A 76 1.89 -4.96 -13.32
N ALA A 77 2.54 -4.43 -12.27
CA ALA A 77 3.80 -4.98 -11.79
C ALA A 77 3.60 -6.40 -11.24
N ALA A 78 2.56 -6.65 -10.45
CA ALA A 78 2.27 -7.97 -9.89
C ALA A 78 1.96 -9.00 -10.99
N LEU A 79 1.12 -8.64 -11.97
CA LEU A 79 0.84 -9.49 -13.12
C LEU A 79 2.08 -9.75 -13.96
N GLY A 80 2.89 -8.72 -14.21
CA GLY A 80 4.15 -8.84 -14.94
C GLY A 80 5.12 -9.79 -14.26
N LEU A 81 5.31 -9.66 -12.95
CA LEU A 81 6.18 -10.53 -12.16
C LEU A 81 5.67 -11.97 -12.09
N ALA A 82 4.35 -12.17 -11.98
CA ALA A 82 3.73 -13.48 -11.97
C ALA A 82 3.84 -14.20 -13.34
N ALA A 83 3.75 -13.45 -14.43
CA ALA A 83 3.81 -13.96 -15.80
C ALA A 83 5.23 -14.07 -16.37
N LEU A 84 6.21 -13.34 -15.82
CA LEU A 84 7.60 -13.34 -16.28
C LEU A 84 8.20 -14.75 -16.45
N PRO A 85 7.98 -15.72 -15.54
CA PRO A 85 8.54 -17.06 -15.68
C PRO A 85 8.02 -17.85 -16.87
N LEU A 86 6.80 -17.55 -17.36
CA LEU A 86 6.25 -18.20 -18.55
C LEU A 86 7.11 -17.96 -19.79
N LEU A 87 7.78 -16.79 -19.86
CA LEU A 87 8.68 -16.46 -20.97
C LEU A 87 9.96 -17.32 -20.94
N MET A 88 10.29 -17.90 -19.79
CA MET A 88 11.42 -18.81 -19.59
C MET A 88 11.01 -20.29 -19.66
N GLY A 89 9.72 -20.59 -19.88
CA GLY A 89 9.17 -21.94 -19.90
C GLY A 89 8.82 -22.51 -18.52
N ASP A 90 8.92 -21.70 -17.47
CA ASP A 90 8.61 -22.10 -16.10
C ASP A 90 7.14 -21.81 -15.74
N PRO A 91 6.57 -22.49 -14.73
CA PRO A 91 5.22 -22.21 -14.24
C PRO A 91 5.05 -20.76 -13.78
N VAL A 92 3.82 -20.25 -13.85
CA VAL A 92 3.46 -18.94 -13.27
C VAL A 92 3.86 -18.85 -11.80
N LEU A 93 4.21 -17.63 -11.34
CA LEU A 93 4.64 -17.36 -9.96
C LEU A 93 5.94 -18.07 -9.53
N THR A 94 6.70 -18.64 -10.46
CA THR A 94 8.05 -19.10 -10.16
C THR A 94 8.93 -17.90 -9.80
N HIS A 95 9.54 -17.92 -8.62
CA HIS A 95 10.39 -16.85 -8.14
C HIS A 95 11.88 -17.15 -8.36
N TYR A 96 12.60 -16.16 -8.88
CA TYR A 96 14.05 -16.18 -9.05
C TYR A 96 14.73 -15.23 -8.05
N PRO A 97 16.00 -15.51 -7.68
CA PRO A 97 16.76 -16.73 -8.00
C PRO A 97 16.25 -17.98 -7.25
N PRO A 98 16.42 -19.19 -7.81
CA PRO A 98 15.96 -20.43 -7.18
C PRO A 98 16.67 -20.68 -5.84
N VAL A 99 16.02 -21.44 -4.97
CA VAL A 99 16.49 -21.75 -3.62
C VAL A 99 17.94 -22.29 -3.68
N GLY A 100 18.88 -21.57 -3.06
CA GLY A 100 20.31 -21.96 -3.00
C GLY A 100 21.22 -21.31 -4.06
N ALA A 101 20.72 -20.49 -4.97
CA ALA A 101 21.55 -19.70 -5.88
C ALA A 101 22.16 -18.45 -5.19
N LYS A 102 23.30 -17.96 -5.69
CA LYS A 102 23.96 -16.75 -5.16
C LYS A 102 23.09 -15.52 -5.39
N VAL A 103 22.43 -15.04 -4.34
CA VAL A 103 21.60 -13.83 -4.40
C VAL A 103 22.44 -12.58 -4.15
N LEU A 104 22.04 -11.44 -4.71
CA LEU A 104 22.61 -10.15 -4.33
C LEU A 104 22.02 -9.75 -2.98
N HIS A 105 22.88 -9.68 -1.96
CA HIS A 105 22.46 -9.39 -0.59
C HIS A 105 22.56 -7.88 -0.32
N LEU A 106 21.49 -7.27 0.19
CA LEU A 106 21.53 -5.96 0.81
C LEU A 106 21.31 -6.15 2.33
N GLY A 107 22.39 -6.39 3.06
CA GLY A 107 22.31 -6.84 4.45
C GLY A 107 21.69 -8.24 4.55
N THR A 108 20.55 -8.38 5.24
CA THR A 108 19.77 -9.64 5.33
C THR A 108 18.72 -9.77 4.24
N LEU A 109 18.57 -8.78 3.34
CA LEU A 109 17.56 -8.80 2.29
C LEU A 109 18.15 -9.45 1.03
N GLU A 110 17.64 -10.63 0.71
CA GLU A 110 17.89 -11.29 -0.56
C GLU A 110 16.98 -10.66 -1.62
N PHE A 111 17.57 -10.05 -2.66
CA PHE A 111 16.81 -9.52 -3.79
C PHE A 111 16.21 -10.66 -4.62
N ILE A 112 15.03 -11.11 -4.20
CA ILE A 112 14.25 -12.15 -4.86
C ILE A 112 13.02 -11.49 -5.50
N THR A 113 12.65 -11.96 -6.68
CA THR A 113 11.42 -11.55 -7.38
C THR A 113 10.15 -11.66 -6.51
N ALA A 114 10.16 -12.51 -5.48
CA ALA A 114 9.12 -12.61 -4.44
C ALA A 114 8.95 -11.29 -3.66
N VAL A 115 10.04 -10.68 -3.20
CA VAL A 115 10.00 -9.40 -2.47
C VAL A 115 9.46 -8.30 -3.39
N LEU A 116 9.84 -8.31 -4.66
CA LEU A 116 9.36 -7.33 -5.64
C LEU A 116 7.86 -7.54 -5.94
N PHE A 117 7.41 -8.80 -5.97
CA PHE A 117 5.99 -9.15 -6.09
C PHE A 117 5.20 -8.63 -4.87
N ASP A 118 5.71 -8.82 -3.66
CA ASP A 118 5.08 -8.27 -2.44
C ASP A 118 5.03 -6.74 -2.45
N CYS A 119 6.08 -6.07 -2.95
CA CYS A 119 6.05 -4.62 -3.14
C CYS A 119 4.96 -4.19 -4.14
N ALA A 120 4.77 -4.96 -5.22
CA ALA A 120 3.71 -4.69 -6.19
C ALA A 120 2.32 -4.87 -5.57
N VAL A 121 2.10 -5.93 -4.80
CA VAL A 121 0.87 -6.18 -4.05
C VAL A 121 0.62 -5.08 -3.01
N PHE A 122 1.65 -4.63 -2.30
CA PHE A 122 1.56 -3.51 -1.35
C PHE A 122 1.02 -2.25 -2.03
N LEU A 123 1.59 -1.86 -3.18
CA LEU A 123 1.15 -0.68 -3.94
C LEU A 123 -0.29 -0.83 -4.43
N LEU A 124 -0.64 -2.03 -4.91
CA LEU A 124 -1.99 -2.37 -5.35
C LEU A 124 -2.99 -2.16 -4.22
N VAL A 125 -2.77 -2.82 -3.08
CA VAL A 125 -3.69 -2.79 -1.93
C VAL A 125 -3.80 -1.38 -1.37
N PHE A 126 -2.66 -0.71 -1.15
CA PHE A 126 -2.64 0.65 -0.64
C PHE A 126 -3.42 1.61 -1.55
N GLY A 127 -3.12 1.58 -2.85
CA GLY A 127 -3.79 2.43 -3.82
C GLY A 127 -5.29 2.14 -3.94
N PHE A 128 -5.67 0.86 -3.92
CA PHE A 128 -7.06 0.44 -4.03
C PHE A 128 -7.89 0.87 -2.81
N VAL A 129 -7.40 0.62 -1.60
CA VAL A 129 -8.12 0.96 -0.36
C VAL A 129 -8.28 2.47 -0.22
N VAL A 130 -7.18 3.21 -0.33
CA VAL A 130 -7.20 4.68 -0.22
C VAL A 130 -8.03 5.31 -1.34
N GLY A 131 -7.91 4.79 -2.57
CA GLY A 131 -8.67 5.27 -3.72
C GLY A 131 -10.16 5.03 -3.58
N THR A 132 -10.57 3.85 -3.12
CA THR A 132 -11.99 3.50 -2.94
C THR A 132 -12.63 4.34 -1.85
N VAL A 133 -11.99 4.45 -0.67
CA VAL A 133 -12.53 5.27 0.41
C VAL A 133 -12.53 6.75 0.03
N GLY A 134 -11.49 7.21 -0.67
CA GLY A 134 -11.45 8.58 -1.22
C GLY A 134 -12.59 8.85 -2.20
N ALA A 135 -12.93 7.88 -3.07
CA ALA A 135 -14.07 8.00 -3.98
C ALA A 135 -15.41 8.05 -3.22
N ILE A 136 -15.59 7.20 -2.21
CA ILE A 136 -16.80 7.21 -1.36
C ILE A 136 -16.92 8.56 -0.63
N SER A 137 -15.83 9.05 -0.03
CA SER A 137 -15.82 10.35 0.68
C SER A 137 -16.28 11.49 -0.23
N ARG A 138 -15.78 11.53 -1.48
CA ARG A 138 -16.21 12.53 -2.47
C ARG A 138 -17.70 12.45 -2.77
N THR A 139 -18.24 11.25 -2.96
CA THR A 139 -19.67 11.09 -3.24
C THR A 139 -20.56 11.52 -2.08
N VAL A 140 -20.09 11.36 -0.83
CA VAL A 140 -20.81 11.82 0.37
C VAL A 140 -20.75 13.33 0.49
N GLU A 141 -19.57 13.94 0.29
CA GLU A 141 -19.38 15.39 0.28
C GLU A 141 -20.27 16.06 -0.79
N ASP A 142 -20.23 15.57 -2.03
CA ASP A 142 -21.02 16.11 -3.14
C ASP A 142 -22.55 15.99 -2.94
N ALA A 143 -23.00 15.01 -2.15
CA ALA A 143 -24.41 14.80 -1.84
C ALA A 143 -24.91 15.78 -0.77
N ASP A 144 -24.06 16.10 0.21
CA ASP A 144 -24.35 17.09 1.26
C ASP A 144 -24.46 18.51 0.65
N GLU A 145 -23.55 18.86 -0.26
CA GLU A 145 -23.59 20.16 -0.97
C GLU A 145 -24.82 20.33 -1.85
N ARG A 146 -25.32 19.25 -2.48
CA ARG A 146 -26.54 19.28 -3.31
C ARG A 146 -27.84 19.26 -2.51
N GLY A 147 -27.77 18.89 -1.23
CA GLY A 147 -28.91 18.88 -0.30
C GLY A 147 -29.07 20.19 0.48
N ALA A 148 -28.16 21.16 0.32
CA ALA A 148 -28.26 22.46 0.95
C ALA A 148 -29.34 23.34 0.25
N PRO A 149 -30.32 23.89 0.99
CA PRO A 149 -31.41 24.71 0.44
C PRO A 149 -30.95 26.04 -0.16
#